data_AF-A0A961VPM8-F1
#
_entry.id   AF-A0A961VPM8-F1
#
_cell.length_a   1.000
_cell.length_b   1.000
_cell.length_c   1.000
_cell.angle_alpha   90.00
_cell.angle_beta   90.00
_cell.angle_gamma   90.00
#
_symmetry.space_group_name_H-M   'P 1'
#
loop_
_entity.id
_entity.type
_entity.pdbx_description
1 polymer ?
#
loop_
_entity_poly.entity_id
_entity_poly.type
_entity_poly.pdbx_seq_one_letter_code
_entity_poly.pdbx_strand_id
1 'polypeptide(L)' 'MTLHLIKLCVGCDSIEDLAEWIEHKRREARRAGRQPEHAHVTRMVPKRRDDLLDGGSLYWVIKGVILCRQRIVR' A
#
# COMPACT_ATOMS: atom_id res chain seq x y z
N MET A 1 13.28 13.23 -9.05
CA MET A 1 13.77 13.17 -7.65
C MET A 1 12.82 12.26 -6.92
N THR A 2 13.30 11.15 -6.37
CA THR A 2 12.45 10.16 -5.71
C THR A 2 11.53 10.79 -4.67
N LEU A 3 10.25 10.44 -4.75
CA LEU A 3 9.25 10.81 -3.76
C LEU A 3 8.74 9.58 -3.01
N HIS A 4 8.30 9.81 -1.77
CA HIS A 4 7.65 8.81 -0.94
C HIS A 4 6.25 9.29 -0.54
N LEU A 5 5.35 8.34 -0.30
CA LEU A 5 4.01 8.59 0.23
C LEU A 5 3.96 8.19 1.69
N ILE A 6 3.22 8.95 2.49
CA ILE A 6 2.80 8.57 3.83
C ILE A 6 1.29 8.44 3.81
N LYS A 7 0.76 7.34 4.34
CA LYS A 7 -0.69 7.12 4.49
C LYS A 7 -1.03 6.60 5.87
N LEU A 8 -2.13 7.09 6.41
CA LEU A 8 -2.76 6.54 7.60
C LEU A 8 -3.38 5.18 7.25
N CYS A 9 -3.04 4.15 8.03
CA CYS A 9 -3.63 2.82 7.91
C CYS A 9 -4.84 2.75 8.85
N VAL A 10 -6.00 3.16 8.35
CA VAL A 10 -7.25 3.17 9.13
C VAL A 10 -7.81 1.75 9.25
N GLY A 11 -8.25 1.36 10.46
CA GLY A 11 -8.81 0.02 10.70
C GLY A 11 -7.76 -1.09 10.84
N CYS A 12 -6.52 -0.72 11.14
CA CYS A 12 -5.38 -1.59 11.27
C CYS A 12 -4.61 -1.19 12.54
N ASP A 13 -4.41 -2.13 13.46
CA ASP A 13 -3.80 -1.85 14.76
C ASP A 13 -2.37 -2.35 14.86
N SER A 14 -1.97 -3.27 13.97
CA SER A 14 -0.64 -3.87 13.91
C SER A 14 -0.13 -4.03 12.46
N ILE A 15 1.13 -4.42 12.28
CA ILE A 15 1.66 -4.76 10.95
C ILE A 15 1.03 -6.09 10.46
N GLU A 16 0.75 -6.99 11.40
CA GLU A 16 0.14 -8.28 11.20
C GLU A 16 -1.28 -8.12 10.62
N ASP A 17 -2.09 -7.20 11.17
CA ASP A 17 -3.43 -6.89 10.67
C ASP A 17 -3.37 -6.43 9.19
N LEU A 18 -2.40 -5.58 8.85
CA LEU A 18 -2.20 -5.13 7.47
C LEU A 18 -1.83 -6.31 6.58
N ALA A 19 -0.91 -7.17 7.02
CA ALA A 19 -0.48 -8.35 6.26
C ALA A 19 -1.64 -9.32 6.02
N GLU A 20 -2.47 -9.58 7.03
CA GLU A 20 -3.66 -10.41 6.93
C GLU A 20 -4.70 -9.82 5.98
N TRP A 21 -4.93 -8.51 6.06
CA TRP A 21 -5.82 -7.81 5.15
C TRP A 21 -5.35 -7.93 3.70
N ILE A 22 -4.05 -7.74 3.45
CA ILE A 22 -3.46 -7.91 2.11
C ILE A 22 -3.68 -9.33 1.60
N GLU A 23 -3.38 -10.35 2.42
CA GLU A 23 -3.55 -11.73 2.00
C GLU A 23 -5.02 -12.10 1.79
N HIS A 24 -5.94 -11.52 2.58
CA HIS A 24 -7.37 -11.63 2.33
C HIS A 24 -7.73 -11.10 0.94
N LYS A 25 -7.32 -9.87 0.58
CA LYS A 25 -7.57 -9.30 -0.76
C LYS A 25 -6.97 -10.14 -1.87
N ARG A 26 -5.77 -10.69 -1.67
CA ARG A 26 -5.12 -11.61 -2.62
C ARG A 26 -5.93 -12.89 -2.81
N ARG A 27 -6.41 -13.53 -1.73
CA ARG A 27 -7.28 -14.71 -1.82
C ARG A 27 -8.57 -14.42 -2.57
N GLU A 28 -9.21 -13.27 -2.33
CA GLU A 28 -10.39 -12.85 -3.08
C GLU A 28 -10.09 -12.69 -4.58
N ALA A 29 -8.96 -12.08 -4.93
CA ALA A 29 -8.54 -11.95 -6.32
C ALA A 29 -8.33 -13.31 -7.00
N ARG A 30 -7.62 -14.24 -6.33
CA ARG A 30 -7.44 -15.62 -6.84
C ARG A 30 -8.77 -16.32 -7.08
N ARG A 31 -9.71 -16.25 -6.13
CA ARG A 31 -11.05 -16.85 -6.25
C ARG A 31 -11.85 -16.25 -7.41
N ALA A 32 -11.64 -14.98 -7.69
CA ALA A 32 -12.27 -14.28 -8.81
C ALA A 32 -11.51 -14.44 -10.15
N GLY A 33 -10.47 -15.28 -10.22
CA GLY A 33 -9.66 -15.47 -11.43
C GLY A 33 -8.81 -14.25 -11.83
N ARG A 34 -8.59 -13.31 -10.91
CA ARG A 34 -7.77 -12.10 -11.12
C ARG A 34 -6.37 -12.28 -10.57
N GLN A 35 -5.42 -11.49 -11.08
CA GLN A 35 -4.08 -11.46 -10.51
C GLN A 35 -4.11 -11.01 -9.03
N PRO A 36 -3.46 -11.73 -8.11
CA PRO A 36 -3.47 -11.43 -6.67
C PRO A 36 -2.45 -10.34 -6.33
N GLU A 37 -2.61 -9.17 -6.94
CA GLU A 37 -1.75 -8.02 -6.71
C GLU A 37 -2.17 -7.25 -5.45
N HIS A 38 -1.18 -6.70 -4.75
CA HIS A 38 -1.43 -5.74 -3.67
C HIS A 38 -1.45 -4.33 -4.27
N ALA A 39 -2.64 -3.84 -4.61
CA ALA A 39 -2.83 -2.51 -5.17
C ALA A 39 -3.40 -1.55 -4.13
N HIS A 40 -2.82 -0.35 -4.05
CA HIS A 40 -3.39 0.74 -3.27
C HIS A 40 -4.27 1.63 -4.16
N VAL A 41 -5.57 1.62 -3.89
CA VAL A 41 -6.53 2.48 -4.60
C VAL A 41 -6.67 3.80 -3.85
N THR A 42 -6.48 4.92 -4.55
CA THR A 42 -6.64 6.25 -3.96
C THR A 42 -7.51 7.14 -4.83
N ARG A 43 -8.42 7.89 -4.20
CA ARG A 43 -9.26 8.88 -4.89
C ARG A 43 -8.43 10.06 -5.42
N MET A 44 -7.39 10.45 -4.68
CA MET A 44 -6.52 11.57 -5.02
C MET A 44 -5.27 11.05 -5.71
N VAL A 45 -5.33 10.94 -7.04
CA VAL A 45 -4.22 10.43 -7.85
C VAL A 45 -3.01 11.38 -7.74
N PRO A 46 -1.80 10.89 -7.41
CA PRO A 46 -0.62 11.74 -7.32
C PRO A 46 -0.26 12.38 -8.67
N LYS A 47 -0.06 13.70 -8.69
CA LYS A 47 0.37 14.44 -9.88
C LYS A 47 1.80 14.10 -10.33
N ARG A 48 2.67 13.78 -9.37
CA ARG A 48 4.09 13.44 -9.58
C ARG A 48 4.29 11.93 -9.52
N ARG A 49 3.55 11.18 -10.34
CA ARG A 49 3.60 9.72 -10.36
C ARG A 49 4.99 9.19 -10.71
N ASP A 50 5.66 9.80 -11.68
CA ASP A 50 6.93 9.25 -12.18
C ASP A 50 8.03 9.36 -11.12
N ASP A 51 8.06 10.45 -10.34
CA ASP A 51 8.93 10.57 -9.15
C ASP A 51 8.62 9.53 -8.05
N LEU A 52 7.36 9.06 -7.95
CA LEU A 52 6.98 8.00 -7.00
C LEU A 52 7.38 6.60 -7.50
N LEU A 53 7.40 6.39 -8.82
CA LEU A 53 7.84 5.14 -9.44
C LEU A 53 9.36 5.05 -9.55
N ASP A 54 10.07 6.18 -9.48
CA ASP A 54 11.52 6.30 -9.41
C ASP A 54 12.08 5.92 -8.02
N GLY A 55 11.87 4.65 -7.62
CA GLY A 55 12.36 4.10 -6.36
C GLY A 55 11.54 4.48 -5.12
N GLY A 56 10.39 5.13 -5.30
CA GLY A 56 9.53 5.59 -4.22
C GLY A 56 8.90 4.48 -3.39
N SER A 57 8.31 4.88 -2.26
CA SER A 57 7.75 3.94 -1.29
C SER A 57 6.54 4.54 -0.58
N LEU A 58 5.63 3.66 -0.16
CA LEU A 58 4.51 3.97 0.71
C LEU A 58 4.87 3.58 2.15
N TYR A 59 4.84 4.56 3.04
CA TYR A 59 5.03 4.40 4.47
C TYR A 59 3.68 4.42 5.17
N TRP A 60 3.41 3.39 5.98
CA TRP A 60 2.16 3.25 6.69
C TRP A 60 2.28 3.76 8.11
N VAL A 61 1.39 4.68 8.46
CA VAL A 61 1.19 5.15 9.82
C VAL A 61 0.13 4.28 10.48
N ILE A 62 0.52 3.54 11.52
CA ILE A 62 -0.34 2.67 12.32
C ILE A 62 -0.24 3.20 13.77
N LYS A 63 -1.39 3.49 14.38
CA LYS A 63 -1.48 4.10 15.73
C LYS A 63 -0.56 5.33 15.93
N GLY A 64 -0.46 6.17 14.90
CA GLY A 64 0.30 7.42 14.94
C GLY A 64 1.81 7.29 14.69
N VAL A 65 2.32 6.08 14.42
CA VAL A 65 3.75 5.83 14.16
C VAL A 65 3.93 5.17 12.80
N ILE A 66 5.02 5.50 12.09
CA ILE A 66 5.39 4.78 10.87
C ILE A 66 5.96 3.42 11.26
N LEU A 67 5.25 2.34 10.93
CA LEU A 67 5.64 0.99 11.35
C LEU A 67 6.13 0.11 10.19
N CYS A 68 5.71 0.37 8.96
CA CYS A 68 6.18 -0.41 7.82
C CYS A 68 6.28 0.40 6.52
N ARG A 69 7.06 -0.16 5.58
CA ARG A 69 7.35 0.41 4.26
C ARG A 69 6.99 -0.61 3.18
N GLN A 70 6.31 -0.15 2.13
CA GLN A 70 6.09 -0.89 0.90
C GLN A 70 6.71 -0.15 -0.28
N ARG A 71 7.48 -0.84 -1.12
CA ARG A 71 7.99 -0.23 -2.35
C ARG A 71 6.85 -0.06 -3.34
N ILE A 72 6.76 1.10 -3.97
CA ILE A 72 5.77 1.35 -5.02
C ILE A 72 6.32 0.76 -6.32
N VAL A 73 5.50 -0.02 -7.01
CA VAL A 73 5.80 -0.64 -8.31
C VAL A 73 4.62 -0.41 -9.26
N ARG A 74 4.85 -0.55 -10.56
CA ARG A 74 3.82 -0.39 -11.61
C ARG A 74 3.00 -1.67 -11.78
#